data_AF-A0A941PRJ9-F1
#
_entry.id   AF-A0A941PRJ9-F1
#
_cell.length_a   1.000
_cell.length_b   1.000
_cell.length_c   1.000
_cell.angle_alpha   90.00
_cell.angle_beta   90.00
_cell.angle_gamma   90.00
#
_symmetry.space_group_name_H-M   'P 1'
#
loop_
_entity.id
_entity.type
_entity.pdbx_description
1 polymer ?
#
loop_
_entity_poly.entity_id
_entity_poly.type
_entity_poly.pdbx_seq_one_letter_code
_entity_poly.pdbx_strand_id
1 'polypeptide(L)'
;MPEPLIVAVVGHTNAGKTSLLRTLTRQVDFGEVSERPGTTRHAEALALRLDGQVAARFIDTPGLEDSVALLDFLGRQPGETRTERVRAFLAGPEARAAFEQEAKVLRALLEQADCAMLVIDTRQPVLPKYRAEIEILAACAKPVMPVLNFVRDGAARVADWHRALQESGLHARAEFDVVAPFNGSERELYTDLASLLPQRRAQLADLVDALALQARERRQAAARVVASHLVDVAAMRRALPADEFADALRQKAFVRAFQDDVRGHARHAVSELLALFGFREGDAELAELPALAERWEDDLFNPELLKRAGTRLGLGAMIGAGVGAVADVALAGLSLGAATTLGATVGGALSGGWRPLWRKAKNRLDGVQELTADDALLLLLAEHLSSLVAALAQRGHAAQQRLRIGTVALPTDAVGAPVSEGVLRAVQALAPARGHPTWERRQRGARDDDERTELVERVARLLPPDLEEDEAS
;
A
#
# COMPACT_ATOMS: atom_id res chain seq x y z
N MET A 1 17.06 -23.37 -15.91
CA MET A 1 16.18 -22.63 -14.95
C MET A 1 14.92 -23.45 -14.75
N PRO A 2 14.32 -23.46 -13.56
CA PRO A 2 13.12 -24.24 -13.30
C PRO A 2 11.95 -23.71 -14.15
N GLU A 3 11.12 -24.63 -14.63
CA GLU A 3 9.86 -24.30 -15.29
C GLU A 3 8.95 -23.51 -14.34
N PRO A 4 8.19 -22.50 -14.82
CA PRO A 4 7.29 -21.73 -13.97
C PRO A 4 6.29 -22.66 -13.27
N LEU A 5 5.99 -22.37 -12.01
CA LEU A 5 4.96 -23.07 -11.27
C LEU A 5 3.59 -22.81 -11.92
N ILE A 6 2.82 -23.83 -12.23
CA ILE A 6 1.49 -23.68 -12.82
C ILE A 6 0.44 -24.06 -11.77
N VAL A 7 -0.39 -23.09 -11.37
CA VAL A 7 -1.43 -23.25 -10.35
C VAL A 7 -2.80 -23.11 -11.01
N ALA A 8 -3.66 -24.12 -10.90
CA ALA A 8 -5.07 -23.99 -11.28
C ALA A 8 -5.85 -23.35 -10.13
N VAL A 9 -6.59 -22.27 -10.40
CA VAL A 9 -7.47 -21.64 -9.41
C VAL A 9 -8.90 -22.08 -9.69
N VAL A 10 -9.45 -22.87 -8.78
CA VAL A 10 -10.78 -23.49 -8.88
C VAL A 10 -11.66 -22.98 -7.75
N GLY A 11 -12.96 -22.93 -7.98
CA GLY A 11 -13.94 -22.55 -6.98
C GLY A 11 -15.21 -22.04 -7.62
N HIS A 12 -16.27 -21.93 -6.82
CA HIS A 12 -17.56 -21.48 -7.33
C HIS A 12 -17.57 -19.98 -7.70
N THR A 13 -18.63 -19.55 -8.40
CA THR A 13 -18.84 -18.13 -8.73
C THR A 13 -18.93 -17.31 -7.43
N ASN A 14 -18.37 -16.09 -7.46
CA ASN A 14 -18.32 -15.17 -6.31
C ASN A 14 -17.54 -15.68 -5.08
N ALA A 15 -16.73 -16.74 -5.19
CA ALA A 15 -15.84 -17.19 -4.11
C ALA A 15 -14.67 -16.23 -3.82
N GLY A 16 -14.45 -15.23 -4.68
CA GLY A 16 -13.30 -14.32 -4.60
C GLY A 16 -12.06 -14.80 -5.36
N LYS A 17 -12.20 -15.70 -6.35
CA LYS A 17 -11.10 -16.16 -7.21
C LYS A 17 -10.36 -15.01 -7.90
N THR A 18 -11.11 -14.09 -8.53
CA THR A 18 -10.54 -12.93 -9.23
C THR A 18 -9.77 -12.03 -8.27
N SER A 19 -10.31 -11.79 -7.07
CA SER A 19 -9.64 -11.01 -6.03
C SER A 19 -8.36 -11.70 -5.56
N LEU A 20 -8.39 -13.02 -5.31
CA LEU A 20 -7.20 -13.81 -4.98
C LEU A 20 -6.14 -13.72 -6.09
N LEU A 21 -6.53 -13.89 -7.35
CA LEU A 21 -5.62 -13.82 -8.50
C LEU A 21 -4.96 -12.46 -8.64
N ARG A 22 -5.72 -11.36 -8.46
CA ARG A 22 -5.17 -10.00 -8.44
C ARG A 22 -4.14 -9.82 -7.32
N THR A 23 -4.45 -10.28 -6.11
CA THR A 23 -3.55 -10.22 -4.97
C THR A 23 -2.26 -11.00 -5.25
N LEU A 24 -2.35 -12.25 -5.72
CA LEU A 24 -1.19 -13.10 -5.96
C LEU A 24 -0.29 -12.64 -7.11
N THR A 25 -0.85 -11.92 -8.09
CA THR A 25 -0.11 -11.45 -9.26
C THR A 25 0.29 -9.98 -9.17
N ARG A 26 -0.26 -9.25 -8.20
CA ARG A 26 -0.14 -7.79 -8.04
C ARG A 26 -0.47 -7.01 -9.33
N GLN A 27 -1.36 -7.58 -10.15
CA GLN A 27 -1.87 -6.95 -11.36
C GLN A 27 -3.29 -6.46 -11.10
N VAL A 28 -3.45 -5.13 -11.12
CA VAL A 28 -4.72 -4.45 -10.82
C VAL A 28 -5.74 -4.63 -11.96
N ASP A 29 -5.27 -4.73 -13.20
CA ASP A 29 -6.09 -4.72 -14.43
C ASP A 29 -6.86 -6.05 -14.72
N PHE A 30 -6.78 -7.08 -13.87
CA PHE A 30 -7.35 -8.40 -14.19
C PHE A 30 -8.87 -8.48 -13.96
N GLY A 31 -9.67 -8.68 -15.00
CA GLY A 31 -11.13 -8.87 -14.87
C GLY A 31 -11.96 -7.58 -14.99
N GLU A 32 -11.34 -6.45 -15.38
CA GLU A 32 -12.10 -5.47 -16.15
C GLU A 32 -12.35 -6.07 -17.53
N VAL A 33 -13.62 -6.11 -17.95
CA VAL A 33 -14.00 -6.55 -19.29
C VAL A 33 -13.42 -5.53 -20.27
N SER A 34 -12.21 -5.80 -20.75
CA SER A 34 -11.72 -5.19 -21.98
C SER A 34 -12.64 -5.70 -23.10
N GLU A 35 -13.52 -4.83 -23.61
CA GLU A 35 -14.21 -5.07 -24.88
C GLU A 35 -13.21 -5.01 -26.06
N ARG A 36 -12.21 -5.89 -26.05
CA ARG A 36 -11.34 -6.13 -27.19
C ARG A 36 -11.71 -7.48 -27.80
N PRO A 37 -12.42 -7.50 -28.94
CA PRO A 37 -12.74 -8.75 -29.62
C PRO A 37 -11.45 -9.34 -30.19
N GLY A 38 -11.01 -10.48 -29.65
CA GLY A 38 -9.86 -11.18 -30.22
C GLY A 38 -9.25 -12.26 -29.34
N THR A 39 -9.65 -13.52 -29.58
CA THR A 39 -8.98 -14.77 -29.19
C THR A 39 -9.20 -15.30 -27.75
N THR A 40 -10.44 -15.68 -27.45
CA THR A 40 -10.76 -16.72 -26.48
C THR A 40 -10.30 -18.10 -26.98
N ARG A 41 -9.05 -18.49 -26.74
CA ARG A 41 -8.63 -19.91 -26.96
C ARG A 41 -7.71 -20.55 -25.91
N HIS A 42 -7.28 -19.85 -24.87
CA HIS A 42 -6.64 -20.49 -23.71
C HIS A 42 -7.22 -19.88 -22.43
N ALA A 43 -7.43 -20.71 -21.41
CA ALA A 43 -7.83 -20.25 -20.08
C ALA A 43 -6.96 -19.06 -19.68
N GLU A 44 -7.57 -17.99 -19.15
CA GLU A 44 -6.90 -16.73 -18.84
C GLU A 44 -5.80 -17.00 -17.80
N ALA A 45 -4.57 -17.16 -18.27
CA ALA A 45 -3.43 -17.49 -17.41
C ALA A 45 -2.74 -16.20 -16.98
N LEU A 46 -2.83 -15.83 -15.70
CA LEU A 46 -2.04 -14.73 -15.15
C LEU A 46 -0.61 -15.19 -14.87
N ALA A 47 0.35 -14.33 -15.19
CA ALA A 47 1.75 -14.60 -14.91
C ALA A 47 2.25 -13.70 -13.78
N LEU A 48 2.69 -14.30 -12.67
CA LEU A 48 3.52 -13.59 -11.70
C LEU A 48 4.93 -13.50 -12.28
N ARG A 49 5.41 -12.26 -12.43
CA ARG A 49 6.74 -11.98 -12.95
C ARG A 49 7.66 -11.43 -11.87
N LEU A 50 8.83 -12.03 -11.75
CA LEU A 50 9.94 -11.56 -10.91
C LEU A 50 11.11 -11.26 -11.85
N ASP A 51 11.66 -10.05 -11.77
CA ASP A 51 12.79 -9.59 -12.60
C ASP A 51 12.58 -9.82 -14.11
N GLY A 52 11.36 -9.60 -14.59
CA GLY A 52 10.96 -9.78 -15.99
C GLY A 52 10.76 -11.25 -16.41
N GLN A 53 11.02 -12.21 -15.54
CA GLN A 53 10.83 -13.65 -15.78
C GLN A 53 9.51 -14.14 -15.18
N VAL A 54 8.87 -15.11 -15.80
CA VAL A 54 7.64 -15.71 -15.27
C VAL A 54 8.00 -16.73 -14.18
N ALA A 55 7.65 -16.42 -12.94
CA ALA A 55 7.91 -17.27 -11.78
C ALA A 55 6.77 -18.27 -11.54
N ALA A 56 5.53 -17.82 -11.71
CA ALA A 56 4.33 -18.65 -11.61
C ALA A 56 3.27 -18.24 -12.65
N ARG A 57 2.44 -19.20 -13.04
CA ARG A 57 1.26 -19.02 -13.90
C ARG A 57 0.03 -19.51 -13.15
N PHE A 58 -1.02 -18.69 -13.13
CA PHE A 58 -2.29 -19.03 -12.52
C PHE A 58 -3.34 -19.21 -13.60
N ILE A 59 -3.93 -20.40 -13.69
CA ILE A 59 -4.99 -20.71 -14.63
C ILE A 59 -6.32 -20.43 -13.92
N ASP A 60 -7.04 -19.36 -14.30
CA ASP A 60 -8.40 -19.18 -13.81
C ASP A 60 -9.32 -20.19 -14.47
N THR A 61 -10.01 -20.98 -13.66
CA THR A 61 -10.96 -21.97 -14.14
C THR A 61 -12.37 -21.63 -13.66
N PRO A 62 -13.40 -21.81 -14.49
CA PRO A 62 -14.77 -21.78 -13.99
C PRO A 62 -14.95 -22.86 -12.93
N GLY A 63 -15.89 -22.66 -12.00
CA GLY A 63 -16.23 -23.68 -11.01
C GLY A 63 -16.90 -24.89 -11.66
N LEU A 64 -16.90 -26.04 -10.98
CA LEU A 64 -17.65 -27.21 -11.44
C LEU A 64 -19.15 -26.98 -11.21
N GLU A 65 -19.93 -26.86 -12.29
CA GLU A 65 -21.35 -26.46 -12.20
C GLU A 65 -22.21 -27.61 -11.68
N ASP A 66 -22.08 -28.81 -12.27
CA ASP A 66 -22.81 -30.02 -11.85
C ASP A 66 -21.89 -31.09 -11.23
N SER A 67 -21.24 -30.70 -10.13
CA SER A 67 -20.29 -31.57 -9.42
C SER A 67 -20.92 -32.89 -8.93
N VAL A 68 -22.21 -32.89 -8.57
CA VAL A 68 -22.87 -34.10 -8.03
C VAL A 68 -23.11 -35.12 -9.14
N ALA A 69 -23.68 -34.70 -10.27
CA ALA A 69 -23.90 -35.60 -11.39
C ALA A 69 -22.57 -36.09 -11.98
N LEU A 70 -21.56 -35.22 -12.05
CA LEU A 70 -20.24 -35.62 -12.51
C LEU A 70 -19.59 -36.65 -11.59
N LEU A 71 -19.64 -36.48 -10.26
CA LEU A 71 -19.06 -37.44 -9.33
C LEU A 71 -19.70 -38.83 -9.47
N ASP A 72 -21.03 -38.88 -9.58
CA ASP A 72 -21.78 -40.12 -9.81
C ASP A 72 -21.42 -40.76 -11.16
N PHE A 73 -21.25 -39.95 -12.22
CA PHE A 73 -20.78 -40.41 -13.52
C PHE A 73 -19.36 -40.99 -13.46
N LEU A 74 -18.43 -40.29 -12.79
CA LEU A 74 -17.05 -40.72 -12.58
C LEU A 74 -16.97 -42.03 -11.80
N GLY A 75 -17.88 -42.25 -10.85
CA GLY A 75 -17.98 -43.50 -10.09
C GLY A 75 -18.27 -44.73 -10.96
N ARG A 76 -18.87 -44.54 -12.14
CA ARG A 76 -19.20 -45.62 -13.10
C ARG A 76 -18.13 -45.82 -14.17
N GLN A 77 -17.11 -44.96 -14.24
CA GLN A 77 -16.05 -45.08 -15.24
C GLN A 77 -15.12 -46.25 -14.94
N PRO A 78 -14.54 -46.88 -15.98
CA PRO A 78 -13.53 -47.91 -15.78
C PRO A 78 -12.24 -47.32 -15.21
N GLY A 79 -11.53 -48.08 -14.37
CA GLY A 79 -10.26 -47.68 -13.75
C GLY A 79 -10.16 -48.12 -12.29
N GLU A 80 -9.02 -48.66 -11.90
CA GLU A 80 -8.78 -49.14 -10.54
C GLU A 80 -8.67 -47.96 -9.58
N THR A 81 -7.98 -46.91 -10.00
CA THR A 81 -7.79 -45.68 -9.22
C THR A 81 -8.81 -44.59 -9.59
N ARG A 82 -9.04 -43.65 -8.67
CA ARG A 82 -9.89 -42.48 -8.91
C ARG A 82 -9.39 -41.66 -10.11
N THR A 83 -8.08 -41.50 -10.25
CA THR A 83 -7.47 -40.73 -11.35
C THR A 83 -7.63 -41.41 -12.70
N GLU A 84 -7.54 -42.74 -12.78
CA GLU A 84 -7.82 -43.49 -14.01
C GLU A 84 -9.26 -43.30 -14.47
N ARG A 85 -10.22 -43.29 -13.53
CA ARG A 85 -11.62 -43.02 -13.83
C ARG A 85 -11.85 -41.62 -14.39
N VAL A 86 -11.16 -40.61 -13.83
CA VAL A 86 -11.18 -39.24 -14.38
C VAL A 86 -10.60 -39.21 -15.80
N ARG A 87 -9.47 -39.90 -16.05
CA ARG A 87 -8.87 -39.98 -17.39
C ARG A 87 -9.78 -40.72 -18.39
N ALA A 88 -10.45 -41.78 -17.96
CA ALA A 88 -11.41 -42.52 -18.78
C ALA A 88 -12.59 -41.62 -19.18
N PHE A 89 -13.17 -40.87 -18.24
CA PHE A 89 -14.17 -39.84 -18.54
C PHE A 89 -13.66 -38.82 -19.56
N LEU A 90 -12.47 -38.26 -19.36
CA LEU A 90 -11.89 -37.27 -20.27
C LEU A 90 -11.64 -37.82 -21.68
N ALA A 91 -11.46 -39.13 -21.85
CA ALA A 91 -11.37 -39.77 -23.16
C ALA A 91 -12.74 -40.07 -23.79
N GLY A 92 -13.80 -40.12 -22.97
CA GLY A 92 -15.17 -40.44 -23.39
C GLY A 92 -15.91 -39.30 -24.09
N PRO A 93 -17.04 -39.61 -24.75
CA PRO A 93 -17.85 -38.62 -25.46
C PRO A 93 -18.55 -37.61 -24.52
N GLU A 94 -18.87 -37.99 -23.29
CA GLU A 94 -19.57 -37.14 -22.32
C GLU A 94 -18.75 -35.90 -21.92
N ALA A 95 -17.41 -36.00 -21.96
CA ALA A 95 -16.50 -34.88 -21.74
C ALA A 95 -16.56 -33.80 -22.85
N ARG A 96 -17.24 -34.08 -23.97
CA ARG A 96 -17.49 -33.12 -25.07
C ARG A 96 -18.98 -32.80 -25.23
N ALA A 97 -19.81 -33.26 -24.30
CA ALA A 97 -21.27 -33.12 -24.34
C ALA A 97 -21.78 -32.60 -22.99
N ALA A 98 -22.33 -33.48 -22.15
CA ALA A 98 -22.99 -33.11 -20.91
C ALA A 98 -22.06 -32.43 -19.89
N PHE A 99 -20.77 -32.75 -19.90
CA PHE A 99 -19.77 -32.25 -18.93
C PHE A 99 -18.62 -31.51 -19.62
N GLU A 100 -18.90 -30.77 -20.70
CA GLU A 100 -17.85 -30.08 -21.48
C GLU A 100 -17.08 -29.06 -20.63
N GLN A 101 -17.76 -28.33 -19.74
CA GLN A 101 -17.11 -27.32 -18.90
C GLN A 101 -16.26 -27.96 -17.81
N GLU A 102 -16.78 -28.96 -17.10
CA GLU A 102 -16.03 -29.70 -16.10
C GLU A 102 -14.82 -30.41 -16.72
N ALA A 103 -14.96 -30.96 -17.93
CA ALA A 103 -13.84 -31.54 -18.66
C ALA A 103 -12.71 -30.54 -18.93
N LYS A 104 -13.03 -29.26 -19.21
CA LYS A 104 -12.01 -28.21 -19.37
C LYS A 104 -11.25 -27.97 -18.07
N VAL A 105 -11.95 -27.91 -16.93
CA VAL A 105 -11.33 -27.74 -15.61
C VAL A 105 -10.41 -28.93 -15.29
N LEU A 106 -10.89 -30.16 -15.49
CA LEU A 106 -10.15 -31.38 -15.17
C LEU A 106 -8.94 -31.57 -16.09
N ARG A 107 -9.03 -31.19 -17.37
CA ARG A 107 -7.85 -31.16 -18.27
C ARG A 107 -6.83 -30.13 -17.83
N ALA A 108 -7.26 -28.91 -17.51
CA ALA A 108 -6.35 -27.88 -17.02
C ALA A 108 -5.60 -28.37 -15.76
N LEU A 109 -6.30 -29.02 -14.84
CA LEU A 109 -5.70 -29.57 -13.63
C LEU A 109 -4.73 -30.74 -13.91
N LEU A 110 -5.16 -31.75 -14.69
CA LEU A 110 -4.37 -32.96 -14.91
C LEU A 110 -3.18 -32.75 -15.85
N GLU A 111 -3.39 -32.00 -16.93
CA GLU A 111 -2.43 -31.90 -18.04
C GLU A 111 -1.50 -30.69 -17.90
N GLN A 112 -1.93 -29.61 -17.23
CA GLN A 112 -1.20 -28.33 -17.24
C GLN A 112 -0.72 -27.89 -15.86
N ALA A 113 -1.51 -28.09 -14.80
CA ALA A 113 -1.18 -27.59 -13.46
C ALA A 113 -0.25 -28.51 -12.65
N ASP A 114 0.64 -27.91 -11.87
CA ASP A 114 1.40 -28.59 -10.80
C ASP A 114 0.51 -28.83 -9.57
N CYS A 115 -0.41 -27.91 -9.26
CA CYS A 115 -1.33 -27.97 -8.13
C CYS A 115 -2.64 -27.19 -8.38
N ALA A 116 -3.62 -27.36 -7.50
CA ALA A 116 -4.83 -26.54 -7.46
C ALA A 116 -4.89 -25.67 -6.19
N MET A 117 -5.39 -24.45 -6.32
CA MET A 117 -5.94 -23.66 -5.23
C MET A 117 -7.47 -23.72 -5.32
N LEU A 118 -8.13 -24.29 -4.31
CA LEU A 118 -9.59 -24.35 -4.21
C LEU A 118 -10.10 -23.19 -3.35
N VAL A 119 -10.63 -22.16 -3.98
CA VAL A 119 -11.16 -20.96 -3.30
C VAL A 119 -12.58 -21.22 -2.82
N ILE A 120 -12.79 -21.09 -1.51
CA ILE A 120 -14.04 -21.42 -0.81
C ILE A 120 -14.61 -20.17 -0.17
N ASP A 121 -15.86 -19.81 -0.45
CA ASP A 121 -16.55 -18.76 0.31
C ASP A 121 -17.08 -19.33 1.63
N THR A 122 -16.50 -18.93 2.76
CA THR A 122 -16.88 -19.44 4.07
C THR A 122 -18.28 -19.03 4.51
N ARG A 123 -18.89 -18.01 3.88
CA ARG A 123 -20.26 -17.59 4.18
C ARG A 123 -21.28 -18.63 3.70
N GLN A 124 -20.92 -19.41 2.69
CA GLN A 124 -21.76 -20.49 2.15
C GLN A 124 -21.76 -21.70 3.08
N PRO A 125 -22.91 -22.37 3.29
CA PRO A 125 -22.94 -23.66 3.97
C PRO A 125 -22.24 -24.74 3.13
N VAL A 126 -21.73 -25.78 3.81
CA VAL A 126 -21.14 -26.95 3.14
C VAL A 126 -22.24 -27.79 2.48
N LEU A 127 -22.53 -27.52 1.22
CA LEU A 127 -23.53 -28.22 0.42
C LEU A 127 -22.95 -29.51 -0.21
N PRO A 128 -23.81 -30.50 -0.57
CA PRO A 128 -23.36 -31.72 -1.24
C PRO A 128 -22.55 -31.47 -2.51
N LYS A 129 -22.90 -30.43 -3.29
CA LYS A 129 -22.15 -30.05 -4.49
C LYS A 129 -20.69 -29.68 -4.21
N TYR A 130 -20.39 -29.01 -3.09
CA TYR A 130 -19.02 -28.62 -2.75
C TYR A 130 -18.21 -29.80 -2.23
N ARG A 131 -18.86 -30.74 -1.52
CA ARG A 131 -18.23 -32.02 -1.15
C ARG A 131 -17.86 -32.82 -2.39
N ALA A 132 -18.76 -32.87 -3.37
CA ALA A 132 -18.51 -33.53 -4.64
C ALA A 132 -17.37 -32.86 -5.42
N GLU A 133 -17.34 -31.52 -5.47
CA GLU A 133 -16.23 -30.74 -6.08
C GLU A 133 -14.88 -31.09 -5.45
N ILE A 134 -14.79 -31.09 -4.11
CA ILE A 134 -13.57 -31.47 -3.37
C ILE A 134 -13.12 -32.89 -3.73
N GLU A 135 -14.06 -33.84 -3.77
CA GLU A 135 -13.74 -35.24 -4.08
C GLU A 135 -13.25 -35.43 -5.52
N ILE A 136 -13.86 -34.73 -6.48
CA ILE A 136 -13.46 -34.74 -7.89
C ILE A 136 -12.05 -34.14 -8.05
N LEU A 137 -11.75 -33.02 -7.40
CA LEU A 137 -10.43 -32.40 -7.47
C LEU A 137 -9.36 -33.30 -6.83
N ALA A 138 -9.64 -33.89 -5.67
CA ALA A 138 -8.75 -34.85 -5.03
C ALA A 138 -8.51 -36.11 -5.90
N ALA A 139 -9.51 -36.52 -6.69
CA ALA A 139 -9.37 -37.64 -7.63
C ALA A 139 -8.35 -37.38 -8.76
N CYS A 140 -7.98 -36.13 -9.03
CA CYS A 140 -7.01 -35.78 -10.06
C CYS A 140 -5.55 -36.04 -9.67
N ALA A 141 -5.26 -36.50 -8.44
CA ALA A 141 -3.90 -36.78 -7.95
C ALA A 141 -2.93 -35.59 -8.08
N LYS A 142 -3.46 -34.38 -8.02
CA LYS A 142 -2.70 -33.13 -7.89
C LYS A 142 -2.86 -32.60 -6.47
N PRO A 143 -1.82 -32.01 -5.85
CA PRO A 143 -1.96 -31.33 -4.57
C PRO A 143 -3.03 -30.24 -4.66
N VAL A 144 -3.97 -30.22 -3.72
CA VAL A 144 -5.04 -29.23 -3.63
C VAL A 144 -4.84 -28.44 -2.35
N MET A 145 -4.70 -27.12 -2.49
CA MET A 145 -4.67 -26.17 -1.38
C MET A 145 -6.04 -25.50 -1.25
N PRO A 146 -6.84 -25.84 -0.24
CA PRO A 146 -8.03 -25.07 0.10
C PRO A 146 -7.62 -23.67 0.56
N VAL A 147 -8.29 -22.66 0.00
CA VAL A 147 -8.16 -21.25 0.35
C VAL A 147 -9.52 -20.79 0.85
N LEU A 148 -9.71 -20.76 2.16
CA LEU A 148 -10.97 -20.33 2.79
C LEU A 148 -11.03 -18.82 2.76
N ASN A 149 -11.94 -18.24 1.98
CA ASN A 149 -12.12 -16.81 1.84
C ASN A 149 -13.28 -16.27 2.70
N PHE A 150 -13.23 -14.99 3.10
CA PHE A 150 -14.19 -14.29 3.96
C PHE A 150 -14.23 -14.79 5.42
N VAL A 151 -13.10 -15.24 5.97
CA VAL A 151 -13.05 -15.84 7.32
C VAL A 151 -13.45 -14.89 8.46
N ARG A 152 -13.32 -13.56 8.29
CA ARG A 152 -13.73 -12.57 9.31
C ARG A 152 -15.17 -12.08 9.15
N ASP A 153 -15.88 -12.51 8.11
CA ASP A 153 -17.29 -12.16 7.93
C ASP A 153 -18.13 -12.78 9.06
N GLY A 154 -19.07 -12.02 9.63
CA GLY A 154 -19.92 -12.51 10.72
C GLY A 154 -20.79 -13.71 10.35
N ALA A 155 -21.02 -13.95 9.05
CA ALA A 155 -21.73 -15.11 8.53
C ALA A 155 -20.80 -16.31 8.19
N ALA A 156 -19.49 -16.19 8.43
CA ALA A 156 -18.51 -17.22 8.09
C ALA A 156 -18.72 -18.52 8.89
N ARG A 157 -18.70 -19.65 8.18
CA ARG A 157 -18.88 -21.02 8.71
C ARG A 157 -17.55 -21.78 8.70
N VAL A 158 -16.50 -21.13 9.20
CA VAL A 158 -15.12 -21.63 9.12
C VAL A 158 -14.98 -23.04 9.72
N ALA A 159 -15.60 -23.28 10.88
CA ALA A 159 -15.57 -24.59 11.55
C ALA A 159 -16.22 -25.71 10.73
N ASP A 160 -17.32 -25.43 10.02
CA ASP A 160 -18.02 -26.42 9.18
C ASP A 160 -17.14 -26.79 7.98
N TRP A 161 -16.53 -25.78 7.34
CA TRP A 161 -15.61 -25.98 6.23
C TRP A 161 -14.34 -26.72 6.64
N HIS A 162 -13.75 -26.40 7.79
CA HIS A 162 -12.63 -27.14 8.34
C HIS A 162 -12.94 -28.62 8.52
N ARG A 163 -14.10 -28.95 9.09
CA ARG A 163 -14.53 -30.34 9.27
C ARG A 163 -14.67 -31.04 7.91
N ALA A 164 -15.34 -30.42 6.95
CA ALA A 164 -15.55 -30.99 5.62
C ALA A 164 -14.23 -31.26 4.86
N LEU A 165 -13.27 -30.35 4.98
CA LEU A 165 -11.93 -30.50 4.39
C LEU A 165 -11.13 -31.63 5.06
N GLN A 166 -11.19 -31.72 6.40
CA GLN A 166 -10.55 -32.80 7.15
C GLN A 166 -11.15 -34.16 6.83
N GLU A 167 -12.47 -34.27 6.72
CA GLU A 167 -13.18 -35.49 6.27
C GLU A 167 -12.74 -35.93 4.86
N SER A 168 -12.30 -34.98 4.03
CA SER A 168 -11.83 -35.21 2.67
C SER A 168 -10.31 -35.43 2.57
N GLY A 169 -9.59 -35.46 3.70
CA GLY A 169 -8.13 -35.64 3.76
C GLY A 169 -7.31 -34.39 3.38
N LEU A 170 -7.94 -33.23 3.28
CA LEU A 170 -7.28 -31.95 2.99
C LEU A 170 -6.93 -31.24 4.30
N HIS A 171 -5.71 -31.49 4.78
CA HIS A 171 -5.23 -30.99 6.08
C HIS A 171 -4.40 -29.70 5.98
N ALA A 172 -3.65 -29.51 4.89
CA ALA A 172 -3.01 -28.23 4.60
C ALA A 172 -4.05 -27.30 3.97
N ARG A 173 -4.19 -26.10 4.52
CA ARG A 173 -5.20 -25.11 4.13
C ARG A 173 -4.67 -23.72 4.43
N ALA A 174 -5.06 -22.77 3.61
CA ALA A 174 -4.86 -21.36 3.87
C ALA A 174 -6.18 -20.72 4.28
N GLU A 175 -6.15 -19.94 5.36
CA GLU A 175 -7.24 -19.06 5.73
C GLU A 175 -6.97 -17.68 5.13
N PHE A 176 -7.95 -17.17 4.41
CA PHE A 176 -7.83 -15.99 3.58
C PHE A 176 -9.00 -15.07 3.88
N ASP A 177 -8.71 -13.78 3.93
CA ASP A 177 -9.75 -12.78 4.04
C ASP A 177 -9.53 -11.72 2.97
N VAL A 178 -10.31 -11.79 1.89
CA VAL A 178 -10.36 -10.71 0.88
C VAL A 178 -10.74 -9.35 1.49
N VAL A 179 -11.33 -9.34 2.69
CA VAL A 179 -11.85 -8.15 3.37
C VAL A 179 -10.87 -7.53 4.39
N ALA A 180 -9.80 -8.22 4.78
CA ALA A 180 -8.83 -7.69 5.74
C ALA A 180 -7.51 -7.25 5.07
N PRO A 181 -6.79 -6.28 5.67
CA PRO A 181 -5.43 -5.94 5.23
C PRO A 181 -4.57 -7.20 5.19
N PHE A 182 -4.04 -7.53 4.01
CA PHE A 182 -3.15 -8.65 3.81
C PHE A 182 -1.76 -8.30 4.33
N ASN A 183 -1.59 -8.38 5.64
CA ASN A 183 -0.30 -8.20 6.29
C ASN A 183 0.54 -9.47 6.09
N GLY A 184 1.07 -9.68 4.88
CA GLY A 184 2.02 -10.79 4.63
C GLY A 184 1.40 -12.16 4.32
N SER A 185 0.08 -12.30 4.23
CA SER A 185 -0.61 -13.57 3.93
C SER A 185 -0.24 -14.19 2.58
N GLU A 186 0.23 -13.41 1.59
CA GLU A 186 0.81 -13.96 0.35
C GLU A 186 2.04 -14.83 0.65
N ARG A 187 2.91 -14.38 1.56
CA ARG A 187 4.11 -15.14 1.95
C ARG A 187 3.71 -16.40 2.70
N GLU A 188 2.72 -16.31 3.59
CA GLU A 188 2.16 -17.46 4.28
C GLU A 188 1.57 -18.45 3.28
N LEU A 189 0.78 -17.98 2.31
CA LEU A 189 0.20 -18.81 1.25
C LEU A 189 1.27 -19.54 0.43
N TYR A 190 2.32 -18.84 -0.01
CA TYR A 190 3.42 -19.48 -0.74
C TYR A 190 4.24 -20.43 0.15
N THR A 191 4.35 -20.15 1.44
CA THR A 191 5.00 -21.03 2.44
C THR A 191 4.19 -22.30 2.66
N ASP A 192 2.87 -22.19 2.79
CA ASP A 192 1.95 -23.31 2.90
C ASP A 192 1.95 -24.15 1.62
N LEU A 193 1.98 -23.48 0.46
CA LEU A 193 2.11 -24.14 -0.82
C LEU A 193 3.44 -24.89 -0.96
N ALA A 194 4.53 -24.36 -0.39
CA ALA A 194 5.83 -25.02 -0.39
C ALA A 194 5.82 -26.30 0.46
N SER A 195 4.94 -26.37 1.47
CA SER A 195 4.71 -27.59 2.26
C SER A 195 3.93 -28.65 1.46
N LEU A 196 3.02 -28.21 0.57
CA LEU A 196 2.26 -29.07 -0.34
C LEU A 196 3.06 -29.54 -1.56
N LEU A 197 4.10 -28.80 -1.97
CA LEU A 197 4.94 -29.09 -3.14
C LEU A 197 6.43 -29.20 -2.77
N PRO A 198 6.86 -30.28 -2.08
CA PRO A 198 8.26 -30.46 -1.68
C PRO A 198 9.25 -30.35 -2.85
N GLN A 199 8.86 -30.79 -4.05
CA GLN A 199 9.69 -30.74 -5.26
C GLN A 199 9.91 -29.31 -5.77
N ARG A 200 9.03 -28.37 -5.41
CA ARG A 200 9.08 -26.95 -5.81
C ARG A 200 9.46 -26.03 -4.63
N ARG A 201 9.81 -26.58 -3.47
CA ARG A 201 10.06 -25.83 -2.22
C ARG A 201 11.12 -24.73 -2.38
N ALA A 202 12.23 -25.02 -3.05
CA ALA A 202 13.29 -24.03 -3.29
C ALA A 202 12.78 -22.87 -4.17
N GLN A 203 12.11 -23.18 -5.28
CA GLN A 203 11.52 -22.18 -6.17
C GLN A 203 10.49 -21.28 -5.46
N LEU A 204 9.67 -21.85 -4.58
CA LEU A 204 8.70 -21.10 -3.78
C LEU A 204 9.36 -20.23 -2.71
N ALA A 205 10.43 -20.71 -2.08
CA ALA A 205 11.22 -19.91 -1.13
C ALA A 205 11.88 -18.70 -1.83
N ASP A 206 12.53 -18.92 -2.98
CA ASP A 206 13.12 -17.85 -3.79
C ASP A 206 12.07 -16.79 -4.19
N LEU A 207 10.85 -17.23 -4.52
CA LEU A 207 9.73 -16.35 -4.84
C LEU A 207 9.31 -15.51 -3.63
N VAL A 208 9.21 -16.11 -2.43
CA VAL A 208 8.88 -15.38 -1.19
C VAL A 208 9.94 -14.33 -0.87
N ASP A 209 11.22 -14.69 -1.01
CA ASP A 209 12.35 -13.79 -0.76
C ASP A 209 12.38 -12.63 -1.75
N ALA A 210 12.15 -12.89 -3.04
CA ALA A 210 12.08 -11.87 -4.07
C ALA A 210 10.91 -10.88 -3.82
N LEU A 211 9.72 -11.38 -3.47
CA LEU A 211 8.58 -10.54 -3.10
C LEU A 211 8.89 -9.70 -1.85
N ALA A 212 9.63 -10.26 -0.90
CA ALA A 212 10.03 -9.55 0.31
C ALA A 212 11.02 -8.42 0.02
N LEU A 213 11.99 -8.66 -0.87
CA LEU A 213 12.94 -7.67 -1.33
C LEU A 213 12.23 -6.53 -2.07
N GLN A 214 11.38 -6.83 -3.05
CA GLN A 214 10.62 -5.82 -3.81
C GLN A 214 9.74 -4.96 -2.90
N ALA A 215 9.13 -5.54 -1.86
CA ALA A 215 8.34 -4.80 -0.89
C ALA A 215 9.21 -3.85 -0.03
N ARG A 216 10.42 -4.27 0.35
CA ARG A 216 11.39 -3.42 1.07
C ARG A 216 11.89 -2.28 0.19
N GLU A 217 12.27 -2.57 -1.05
CA GLU A 217 12.75 -1.57 -2.02
C GLU A 217 11.68 -0.50 -2.31
N ARG A 218 10.43 -0.92 -2.49
CA ARG A 218 9.31 0.01 -2.70
C ARG A 218 9.06 0.91 -1.50
N ARG A 219 9.12 0.36 -0.28
CA ARG A 219 9.02 1.16 0.96
C ARG A 219 10.15 2.18 1.08
N GLN A 220 11.39 1.77 0.80
CA GLN A 220 12.53 2.68 0.81
C GLN A 220 12.38 3.79 -0.25
N ALA A 221 11.93 3.44 -1.45
CA ALA A 221 11.64 4.42 -2.50
C ALA A 221 10.54 5.41 -2.06
N ALA A 222 9.49 4.93 -1.40
CA ALA A 222 8.41 5.78 -0.89
C ALA A 222 8.92 6.73 0.20
N ALA A 223 9.74 6.25 1.14
CA ALA A 223 10.36 7.08 2.17
C ALA A 223 11.26 8.17 1.56
N ARG A 224 11.98 7.87 0.47
CA ARG A 224 12.76 8.89 -0.27
C ARG A 224 11.89 9.94 -0.92
N VAL A 225 10.74 9.56 -1.50
CA VAL A 225 9.78 10.51 -2.07
C VAL A 225 9.29 11.47 -0.98
N VAL A 226 8.82 10.94 0.15
CA VAL A 226 8.35 11.76 1.29
C VAL A 226 9.47 12.67 1.80
N ALA A 227 10.65 12.13 2.07
CA ALA A 227 11.80 12.89 2.54
C ALA A 227 12.19 14.02 1.58
N SER A 228 12.16 13.76 0.27
CA SER A 228 12.51 14.77 -0.73
C SER A 228 11.53 15.95 -0.75
N HIS A 229 10.22 15.68 -0.64
CA HIS A 229 9.20 16.72 -0.55
C HIS A 229 9.24 17.48 0.79
N LEU A 230 9.54 16.81 1.89
CA LEU A 230 9.78 17.48 3.18
C LEU A 230 10.99 18.41 3.14
N VAL A 231 12.08 18.01 2.46
CA VAL A 231 13.25 18.87 2.22
C VAL A 231 12.88 20.07 1.36
N ASP A 232 12.07 19.89 0.31
CA ASP A 232 11.61 21.00 -0.55
C ASP A 232 10.81 22.04 0.27
N VAL A 233 9.85 21.58 1.08
CA VAL A 233 9.03 22.46 1.93
C VAL A 233 9.86 23.12 3.05
N ALA A 234 10.84 22.42 3.62
CA ALA A 234 11.73 22.97 4.64
C ALA A 234 12.72 24.01 4.08
N ALA A 235 13.14 23.85 2.82
CA ALA A 235 13.99 24.80 2.10
C ALA A 235 13.22 26.04 1.60
N MET A 236 11.91 25.92 1.44
CA MET A 236 11.07 26.97 0.88
C MET A 236 11.16 28.27 1.68
N ARG A 237 11.47 29.35 0.95
CA ARG A 237 11.54 30.71 1.47
C ARG A 237 10.87 31.66 0.49
N ARG A 238 9.91 32.44 0.99
CA ARG A 238 9.24 33.51 0.25
C ARG A 238 9.47 34.82 0.97
N ALA A 239 9.65 35.91 0.22
CA ALA A 239 9.97 37.21 0.79
C ALA A 239 9.01 38.27 0.24
N LEU A 240 8.52 39.15 1.12
CA LEU A 240 7.68 40.29 0.77
C LEU A 240 8.28 41.56 1.38
N PRO A 241 8.47 42.65 0.62
CA PRO A 241 8.87 43.94 1.17
C PRO A 241 7.93 44.41 2.29
N ALA A 242 8.47 45.11 3.29
CA ALA A 242 7.75 45.47 4.50
C ALA A 242 6.67 46.53 4.26
N ASP A 243 6.88 47.41 3.28
CA ASP A 243 5.88 48.36 2.79
C ASP A 243 4.68 47.65 2.14
N GLU A 244 4.95 46.58 1.40
CA GLU A 244 3.90 45.73 0.82
C GLU A 244 3.21 44.85 1.87
N PHE A 245 3.94 44.41 2.90
CA PHE A 245 3.38 43.61 4.00
C PHE A 245 2.43 44.44 4.88
N ALA A 246 2.59 45.76 4.94
CA ALA A 246 1.69 46.64 5.69
C ALA A 246 0.27 46.69 5.09
N ASP A 247 0.12 46.34 3.81
CA ASP A 247 -1.17 46.19 3.15
C ASP A 247 -1.78 44.81 3.47
N ALA A 248 -2.89 44.82 4.22
CA ALA A 248 -3.59 43.61 4.64
C ALA A 248 -4.07 42.72 3.47
N LEU A 249 -4.36 43.29 2.29
CA LEU A 249 -4.75 42.51 1.11
C LEU A 249 -3.53 41.79 0.52
N ARG A 250 -2.40 42.49 0.38
CA ARG A 250 -1.15 41.90 -0.11
C ARG A 250 -0.60 40.86 0.86
N GLN A 251 -0.66 41.13 2.16
CA GLN A 251 -0.29 40.18 3.20
C GLN A 251 -1.11 38.88 3.08
N LYS A 252 -2.43 38.98 2.96
CA LYS A 252 -3.31 37.80 2.78
C LYS A 252 -3.01 37.06 1.48
N ALA A 253 -2.81 37.76 0.38
CA ALA A 253 -2.46 37.15 -0.90
C ALA A 253 -1.10 36.41 -0.83
N PHE A 254 -0.12 37.00 -0.16
CA PHE A 254 1.21 36.42 0.05
C PHE A 254 1.17 35.14 0.90
N VAL A 255 0.41 35.15 2.00
CA VAL A 255 0.19 33.94 2.82
C VAL A 255 -0.54 32.86 2.03
N ARG A 256 -1.57 33.22 1.25
CA ARG A 256 -2.29 32.26 0.40
C ARG A 256 -1.38 31.63 -0.65
N ALA A 257 -0.56 32.43 -1.34
CA ALA A 257 0.40 31.93 -2.32
C ALA A 257 1.41 30.95 -1.68
N PHE A 258 1.91 31.25 -0.47
CA PHE A 258 2.76 30.32 0.27
C PHE A 258 2.02 29.02 0.62
N GLN A 259 0.78 29.09 1.09
CA GLN A 259 -0.03 27.90 1.37
C GLN A 259 -0.29 27.08 0.11
N ASP A 260 -0.57 27.72 -1.02
CA ASP A 260 -0.80 27.07 -2.30
C ASP A 260 0.47 26.37 -2.83
N ASP A 261 1.66 26.96 -2.61
CA ASP A 261 2.94 26.31 -2.92
C ASP A 261 3.13 25.02 -2.09
N VAL A 262 2.85 25.05 -0.78
CA VAL A 262 2.91 23.85 0.09
C VAL A 262 1.91 22.79 -0.36
N ARG A 263 0.66 23.16 -0.65
CA ARG A 263 -0.35 22.22 -1.18
C ARG A 263 0.13 21.63 -2.50
N GLY A 264 0.77 22.44 -3.35
CA GLY A 264 1.43 21.99 -4.56
C GLY A 264 2.44 20.88 -4.30
N HIS A 265 3.37 21.06 -3.36
CA HIS A 265 4.33 20.01 -2.98
C HIS A 265 3.64 18.75 -2.46
N ALA A 266 2.64 18.89 -1.59
CA ALA A 266 1.87 17.77 -1.07
C ALA A 266 1.18 16.96 -2.20
N ARG A 267 0.49 17.63 -3.13
CA ARG A 267 -0.17 16.98 -4.29
C ARG A 267 0.81 16.19 -5.15
N HIS A 268 1.99 16.75 -5.40
CA HIS A 268 3.01 16.07 -6.18
C HIS A 268 3.60 14.87 -5.44
N ALA A 269 3.83 14.97 -4.12
CA ALA A 269 4.23 13.84 -3.31
C ALA A 269 3.21 12.70 -3.39
N VAL A 270 1.92 13.02 -3.26
CA VAL A 270 0.83 12.05 -3.41
C VAL A 270 0.85 11.41 -4.80
N SER A 271 0.95 12.20 -5.88
CA SER A 271 1.01 11.70 -7.25
C SER A 271 2.21 10.77 -7.49
N GLU A 272 3.40 11.14 -7.02
CA GLU A 272 4.61 10.31 -7.14
C GLU A 272 4.50 9.01 -6.34
N LEU A 273 3.91 9.06 -5.13
CA LEU A 273 3.62 7.86 -4.34
C LEU A 273 2.60 6.95 -5.04
N LEU A 274 1.52 7.49 -5.57
CA LEU A 274 0.53 6.72 -6.32
C LEU A 274 1.16 6.00 -7.52
N ALA A 275 1.97 6.72 -8.30
CA ALA A 275 2.71 6.13 -9.42
C ALA A 275 3.70 5.03 -8.96
N LEU A 276 4.42 5.25 -7.85
CA LEU A 276 5.34 4.26 -7.27
C LEU A 276 4.63 2.96 -6.85
N PHE A 277 3.40 3.07 -6.36
CA PHE A 277 2.58 1.92 -5.98
C PHE A 277 1.75 1.35 -7.14
N GLY A 278 1.83 1.93 -8.34
CA GLY A 278 1.22 1.42 -9.57
C GLY A 278 -0.20 1.90 -9.86
N PHE A 279 -0.70 2.93 -9.16
CA PHE A 279 -2.00 3.55 -9.41
C PHE A 279 -1.92 4.49 -10.64
N ARG A 280 -2.88 4.39 -11.56
CA ARG A 280 -2.91 5.17 -12.82
C ARG A 280 -4.07 6.15 -12.83
N GLU A 281 -3.90 7.31 -13.48
CA GLU A 281 -5.00 8.26 -13.70
C GLU A 281 -6.20 7.57 -14.39
N GLY A 282 -7.33 7.49 -13.68
CA GLY A 282 -8.57 6.87 -14.19
C GLY A 282 -8.97 5.56 -13.52
N ASP A 283 -8.17 5.00 -12.59
CA ASP A 283 -8.61 3.83 -11.83
C ASP A 283 -9.90 4.18 -11.06
N ALA A 284 -10.95 3.36 -11.17
CA ALA A 284 -12.19 3.57 -10.42
C ALA A 284 -11.95 3.62 -8.90
N GLU A 285 -10.84 3.02 -8.46
CA GLU A 285 -10.34 2.98 -7.08
C GLU A 285 -9.67 4.31 -6.63
N LEU A 286 -9.24 5.16 -7.57
CA LEU A 286 -8.77 6.52 -7.30
C LEU A 286 -9.91 7.48 -7.01
N ALA A 287 -11.19 7.18 -7.28
CA ALA A 287 -12.28 8.15 -7.13
C ALA A 287 -12.43 8.74 -5.71
N GLU A 288 -11.96 8.04 -4.67
CA GLU A 288 -12.01 8.47 -3.27
C GLU A 288 -10.73 9.17 -2.79
N LEU A 289 -9.60 8.99 -3.48
CA LEU A 289 -8.30 9.52 -3.06
C LEU A 289 -8.13 11.04 -3.28
N PRO A 290 -8.63 11.66 -4.37
CA PRO A 290 -8.65 13.11 -4.54
C PRO A 290 -9.46 13.82 -3.46
N ALA A 291 -10.62 13.29 -3.09
CA ALA A 291 -11.44 13.86 -2.01
C ALA A 291 -10.73 13.75 -0.63
N LEU A 292 -9.92 12.71 -0.44
CA LEU A 292 -9.07 12.55 0.74
C LEU A 292 -7.89 13.54 0.71
N ALA A 293 -7.26 13.71 -0.45
CA ALA A 293 -6.17 14.65 -0.66
C ALA A 293 -6.63 16.09 -0.43
N GLU A 294 -7.82 16.47 -0.93
CA GLU A 294 -8.43 17.79 -0.69
C GLU A 294 -8.69 18.03 0.81
N ARG A 295 -9.21 17.03 1.54
CA ARG A 295 -9.39 17.14 3.00
C ARG A 295 -8.07 17.31 3.75
N TRP A 296 -7.05 16.54 3.38
CA TRP A 296 -5.72 16.65 3.99
C TRP A 296 -5.04 17.99 3.73
N GLU A 297 -5.27 18.59 2.56
CA GLU A 297 -4.76 19.91 2.22
C GLU A 297 -5.39 21.02 3.08
N ASP A 298 -6.66 20.87 3.45
CA ASP A 298 -7.34 21.77 4.38
C ASP A 298 -6.83 21.57 5.82
N ASP A 299 -6.51 20.33 6.20
CA ASP A 299 -6.00 19.99 7.53
C ASP A 299 -4.57 20.53 7.80
N LEU A 300 -3.70 20.61 6.78
CA LEU A 300 -2.33 21.13 6.91
C LEU A 300 -2.29 22.55 7.52
N PHE A 301 -3.34 23.33 7.31
CA PHE A 301 -3.45 24.71 7.77
C PHE A 301 -4.52 24.92 8.84
N ASN A 302 -5.03 23.84 9.42
CA ASN A 302 -5.97 23.89 10.52
C ASN A 302 -5.24 24.35 11.81
N PRO A 303 -5.66 25.48 12.43
CA PRO A 303 -5.00 26.03 13.61
C PRO A 303 -4.95 25.06 14.80
N GLU A 304 -5.97 24.21 14.95
CA GLU A 304 -6.02 23.25 16.05
C GLU A 304 -5.03 22.09 15.84
N LEU A 305 -4.91 21.59 14.60
CA LEU A 305 -3.95 20.55 14.26
C LEU A 305 -2.51 21.05 14.36
N LEU A 306 -2.23 22.27 13.89
CA LEU A 306 -0.93 22.91 14.03
C LEU A 306 -0.57 23.13 15.50
N LYS A 307 -1.53 23.55 16.33
CA LYS A 307 -1.33 23.67 17.78
C LYS A 307 -0.95 22.34 18.42
N ARG A 308 -1.67 21.27 18.08
CA ARG A 308 -1.38 19.92 18.58
C ARG A 308 0.02 19.47 18.14
N ALA A 309 0.36 19.62 16.86
CA ALA A 309 1.69 19.31 16.33
C ALA A 309 2.80 20.10 17.06
N GLY A 310 2.61 21.40 17.29
CA GLY A 310 3.55 22.24 18.05
C GLY A 310 3.76 21.78 19.50
N THR A 311 2.69 21.37 20.20
CA THR A 311 2.81 20.83 21.57
C THR A 311 3.63 19.54 21.62
N ARG A 312 3.52 18.68 20.60
CA ARG A 312 4.25 17.41 20.52
C ARG A 312 5.74 17.60 20.23
N LEU A 313 6.11 18.69 19.56
CA LEU A 313 7.51 19.07 19.34
C LEU A 313 8.19 19.68 20.58
N GLY A 314 7.48 19.77 21.72
CA GLY A 314 8.01 20.39 22.94
C GLY A 314 8.14 21.91 22.85
N LEU A 315 7.58 22.53 21.82
CA LEU A 315 7.66 23.97 21.57
C LEU A 315 6.67 24.79 22.43
N GLY A 316 5.85 24.12 23.26
CA GLY A 316 4.73 24.75 23.97
C GLY A 316 3.72 25.36 23.01
N ALA A 317 2.69 26.05 23.51
CA ALA A 317 1.71 26.75 22.67
C ALA A 317 2.29 28.02 21.98
N MET A 318 3.59 28.06 21.68
CA MET A 318 4.21 29.12 20.89
C MET A 318 4.15 28.77 19.40
N ILE A 319 2.93 28.85 18.84
CA ILE A 319 2.76 28.95 17.40
C ILE A 319 3.15 30.39 17.06
N GLY A 320 4.37 30.58 16.56
CA GLY A 320 4.79 31.87 16.02
C GLY A 320 3.78 32.32 14.96
N ALA A 321 3.43 33.60 14.96
CA ALA A 321 2.33 34.20 14.21
C ALA A 321 2.46 34.17 12.66
N GLY A 322 2.74 33.03 12.07
CA GLY A 322 2.66 32.76 10.65
C GLY A 322 2.03 31.39 10.47
N VAL A 323 0.88 31.36 9.80
CA VAL A 323 0.03 30.19 9.52
C VAL A 323 -0.99 29.88 10.63
N GLY A 324 -2.11 30.63 10.62
CA GLY A 324 -3.35 30.23 11.31
C GLY A 324 -3.99 31.26 12.23
N ALA A 325 -4.49 32.37 11.68
CA ALA A 325 -5.75 33.04 12.09
C ALA A 325 -5.85 34.42 11.42
N VAL A 326 -6.88 34.62 10.58
CA VAL A 326 -7.46 35.95 10.39
C VAL A 326 -8.36 36.19 11.61
N ALA A 327 -7.76 36.58 12.73
CA ALA A 327 -8.47 37.15 13.87
C ALA A 327 -7.52 38.10 14.61
N ASP A 328 -7.81 39.38 14.45
CA ASP A 328 -7.32 40.54 15.19
C ASP A 328 -5.82 40.83 15.24
N VAL A 329 -5.50 41.87 14.48
CA VAL A 329 -4.36 42.77 14.68
C VAL A 329 -4.39 43.31 16.12
N ALA A 330 -3.57 42.75 17.01
CA ALA A 330 -3.07 43.43 18.20
C ALA A 330 -1.84 42.70 18.78
N LEU A 331 -0.67 43.17 18.36
CA LEU A 331 0.59 43.28 19.12
C LEU A 331 1.11 42.11 19.99
N ALA A 332 2.34 41.72 19.64
CA ALA A 332 3.40 41.11 20.46
C ALA A 332 3.57 39.58 20.37
N GLY A 333 4.36 39.12 19.39
CA GLY A 333 4.85 37.73 19.41
C GLY A 333 5.42 37.20 18.10
N LEU A 334 6.34 37.95 17.49
CA LEU A 334 7.48 37.48 16.70
C LEU A 334 7.45 35.97 16.28
N SER A 335 7.10 35.64 15.04
CA SER A 335 7.76 34.52 14.33
C SER A 335 9.10 35.02 13.76
N LEU A 336 9.89 35.65 14.62
CA LEU A 336 11.30 35.86 14.34
C LEU A 336 11.97 34.51 14.51
N GLY A 337 12.67 34.04 13.47
CA GLY A 337 13.76 33.11 13.70
C GLY A 337 14.63 33.63 14.85
N ALA A 338 14.72 32.82 15.91
CA ALA A 338 15.42 33.03 17.18
C ALA A 338 14.69 33.86 18.27
N ALA A 339 13.86 33.17 19.06
CA ALA A 339 13.64 33.51 20.47
C ALA A 339 14.09 32.34 21.36
N THR A 340 15.39 32.03 21.34
CA THR A 340 16.02 31.33 22.47
C THR A 340 16.64 32.39 23.36
N THR A 341 15.95 32.68 24.46
CA THR A 341 16.45 33.36 25.64
C THR A 341 17.70 32.67 26.17
N LEU A 342 18.66 33.48 26.64
CA LEU A 342 19.89 33.07 27.32
C LEU A 342 19.64 31.99 28.39
N GLY A 343 20.39 30.88 28.33
CA GLY A 343 20.52 29.96 29.47
C GLY A 343 20.95 28.53 29.16
N ALA A 344 22.19 28.32 28.69
CA ALA A 344 23.09 27.21 29.08
C ALA A 344 24.35 27.23 28.21
N THR A 345 25.49 27.53 28.82
CA THR A 345 26.83 27.40 28.25
C THR A 345 27.22 25.92 28.07
N VAL A 346 27.92 25.63 26.95
CA VAL A 346 28.99 24.64 26.72
C VAL A 346 28.74 23.78 25.46
N GLY A 347 29.59 23.96 24.45
CA GLY A 347 29.88 22.93 23.44
C GLY A 347 29.91 23.41 21.98
N GLY A 348 31.11 23.71 21.45
CA GLY A 348 31.37 23.53 20.01
C GLY A 348 31.48 24.77 19.11
N ALA A 349 32.21 25.81 19.52
CA ALA A 349 32.65 26.86 18.60
C ALA A 349 34.04 26.54 18.04
N LEU A 350 34.16 25.69 16.99
CA LEU A 350 35.35 25.65 16.14
C LEU A 350 34.99 25.28 14.69
N SER A 351 35.49 26.10 13.75
CA SER A 351 35.52 25.95 12.28
C SER A 351 34.20 26.08 11.50
N GLY A 352 33.71 27.32 11.30
CA GLY A 352 32.59 27.56 10.38
C GLY A 352 32.04 28.99 10.38
N GLY A 353 32.91 29.98 10.08
CA GLY A 353 32.68 31.41 9.85
C GLY A 353 31.30 32.07 10.05
N TRP A 354 31.29 33.20 10.78
CA TRP A 354 30.22 34.21 11.00
C TRP A 354 29.48 34.78 9.75
N ARG A 355 29.75 34.31 8.53
CA ARG A 355 29.19 34.86 7.28
C ARG A 355 27.68 34.64 7.07
N PRO A 356 27.06 33.50 7.45
CA PRO A 356 25.61 33.29 7.26
C PRO A 356 24.76 34.19 8.18
N LEU A 357 25.27 34.49 9.38
CA LEU A 357 24.58 35.30 10.39
C LEU A 357 24.56 36.79 10.02
N TRP A 358 25.61 37.30 9.38
CA TRP A 358 25.68 38.70 8.92
C TRP A 358 24.69 39.01 7.79
N ARG A 359 24.39 38.05 6.89
CA ARG A 359 23.35 38.21 5.85
C ARG A 359 21.95 38.34 6.44
N LYS A 360 21.65 37.65 7.55
CA LYS A 360 20.36 37.75 8.26
C LYS A 360 20.17 39.10 8.98
N ALA A 361 21.25 39.70 9.47
CA ALA A 361 21.22 41.06 10.02
C ALA A 361 21.03 42.12 8.91
N LYS A 362 21.62 41.90 7.73
CA LYS A 362 21.46 42.79 6.57
C LYS A 362 20.03 42.80 6.00
N ASN A 363 19.37 41.64 5.91
CA ASN A 363 17.97 41.58 5.45
C ASN A 363 16.98 42.31 6.39
N ARG A 364 17.29 42.44 7.69
CA ARG A 364 16.50 43.28 8.63
C ARG A 364 16.70 44.78 8.41
N LEU A 365 17.83 45.20 7.82
CA LEU A 365 18.08 46.59 7.44
C LEU A 365 17.40 46.94 6.12
N ASP A 366 17.13 45.96 5.26
CA ASP A 366 16.52 46.16 3.93
C ASP A 366 14.97 46.09 3.92
N GLY A 367 14.32 45.94 5.08
CA GLY A 367 12.87 46.04 5.20
C GLY A 367 12.09 44.94 4.48
N VAL A 368 12.49 43.66 4.60
CA VAL A 368 11.81 42.53 3.95
C VAL A 368 11.33 41.52 5.00
N GLN A 369 10.08 41.05 4.87
CA GLN A 369 9.50 39.97 5.67
C GLN A 369 9.62 38.63 4.94
N GLU A 370 10.11 37.59 5.61
CA GLU A 370 10.29 36.25 5.04
C GLU A 370 9.29 35.25 5.64
N LEU A 371 8.65 34.43 4.80
CA LEU A 371 7.87 33.26 5.19
C LEU A 371 8.65 31.98 4.92
N THR A 372 8.61 31.06 5.88
CA THR A 372 9.19 29.72 5.84
C THR A 372 8.24 28.73 6.51
N ALA A 373 8.25 27.46 6.12
CA ALA A 373 7.43 26.44 6.78
C ALA A 373 7.89 26.25 8.23
N ASP A 374 6.97 26.17 9.19
CA ASP A 374 7.31 25.87 10.58
C ASP A 374 7.42 24.36 10.81
N ASP A 375 8.00 23.95 11.95
CA ASP A 375 8.18 22.52 12.25
C ASP A 375 6.84 21.81 12.48
N ALA A 376 5.80 22.52 12.91
CA ALA A 376 4.46 21.98 13.10
C ALA A 376 3.81 21.59 11.75
N LEU A 377 3.91 22.44 10.74
CA LEU A 377 3.47 22.15 9.37
C LEU A 377 4.26 20.99 8.77
N LEU A 378 5.59 20.97 8.94
CA LEU A 378 6.44 19.88 8.47
C LEU A 378 6.08 18.55 9.15
N LEU A 379 5.74 18.57 10.44
CA LEU A 379 5.28 17.40 11.18
C LEU A 379 3.93 16.89 10.66
N LEU A 380 2.94 17.76 10.46
CA LEU A 380 1.64 17.36 9.90
C LEU A 380 1.79 16.77 8.49
N LEU A 381 2.60 17.41 7.63
CA LEU A 381 2.88 16.91 6.29
C LEU A 381 3.57 15.54 6.32
N ALA A 382 4.54 15.36 7.21
CA ALA A 382 5.23 14.08 7.36
C ALA A 382 4.30 12.98 7.88
N GLU A 383 3.41 13.28 8.84
CA GLU A 383 2.39 12.35 9.34
C GLU A 383 1.42 11.92 8.23
N HIS A 384 0.87 12.88 7.47
CA HIS A 384 -0.07 12.59 6.39
C HIS A 384 0.56 11.73 5.29
N LEU A 385 1.75 12.11 4.81
CA LEU A 385 2.43 11.37 3.75
C LEU A 385 2.88 9.98 4.21
N SER A 386 3.33 9.84 5.46
CA SER A 386 3.70 8.52 6.03
C SER A 386 2.46 7.64 6.18
N SER A 387 1.33 8.20 6.61
CA SER A 387 0.05 7.49 6.69
C SER A 387 -0.46 7.07 5.30
N LEU A 388 -0.26 7.90 4.28
CA LEU A 388 -0.57 7.52 2.91
C LEU A 388 0.32 6.36 2.43
N VAL A 389 1.64 6.44 2.62
CA VAL A 389 2.57 5.35 2.26
C VAL A 389 2.15 4.05 2.93
N ALA A 390 1.78 4.13 4.20
CA ALA A 390 1.25 3.02 4.96
C ALA A 390 -0.01 2.42 4.32
N ALA A 391 -1.00 3.26 4.02
CA ALA A 391 -2.24 2.83 3.38
C ALA A 391 -1.98 2.24 1.98
N LEU A 392 -1.09 2.82 1.19
CA LEU A 392 -0.73 2.32 -0.15
C LEU A 392 0.03 0.99 -0.08
N ALA A 393 0.93 0.85 0.89
CA ALA A 393 1.65 -0.39 1.15
C ALA A 393 0.71 -1.52 1.56
N GLN A 394 -0.36 -1.22 2.30
CA GLN A 394 -1.41 -2.19 2.65
C GLN A 394 -2.36 -2.48 1.47
N ARG A 395 -2.68 -1.47 0.65
CA ARG A 395 -3.67 -1.55 -0.44
C ARG A 395 -3.17 -2.21 -1.71
N GLY A 396 -1.87 -2.20 -2.00
CA GLY A 396 -1.29 -3.02 -3.07
C GLY A 396 -1.55 -4.53 -2.91
N HIS A 397 -2.04 -4.94 -1.74
CA HIS A 397 -2.45 -6.30 -1.43
C HIS A 397 -3.98 -6.48 -1.35
N ALA A 398 -4.73 -5.47 -0.90
CA ALA A 398 -6.17 -5.54 -0.59
C ALA A 398 -7.05 -4.93 -1.69
N ALA A 399 -7.35 -5.71 -2.73
CA ALA A 399 -8.32 -5.32 -3.75
C ALA A 399 -9.77 -5.47 -3.22
N GLN A 400 -10.55 -4.37 -3.38
CA GLN A 400 -12.02 -4.29 -3.43
C GLN A 400 -12.83 -3.79 -2.23
N GLN A 401 -12.24 -3.27 -1.14
CA GLN A 401 -13.05 -2.46 -0.21
C GLN A 401 -12.85 -0.97 -0.45
N ARG A 402 -13.91 -0.36 -1.04
CA ARG A 402 -14.26 1.05 -0.90
C ARG A 402 -13.94 1.44 0.54
N LEU A 403 -13.23 2.55 0.73
CA LEU A 403 -13.07 3.06 2.07
C LEU A 403 -14.48 3.16 2.64
N ARG A 404 -14.72 2.50 3.77
CA ARG A 404 -15.71 3.05 4.69
C ARG A 404 -15.10 4.36 5.17
N ILE A 405 -15.28 5.38 4.33
CA ILE A 405 -14.93 6.77 4.57
C ILE A 405 -15.72 7.16 5.81
N GLY A 406 -14.96 7.37 6.88
CA GLY A 406 -15.44 7.56 8.23
C GLY A 406 -14.43 7.08 9.27
N THR A 407 -13.62 6.07 8.94
CA THR A 407 -12.67 5.46 9.90
C THR A 407 -11.40 4.90 9.25
N VAL A 408 -10.73 5.63 8.35
CA VAL A 408 -9.28 5.71 8.54
C VAL A 408 -9.17 6.74 9.64
N ALA A 409 -9.28 6.29 10.88
CA ALA A 409 -8.80 7.09 11.98
C ALA A 409 -7.32 7.25 11.66
N LEU A 410 -6.95 8.40 11.11
CA LEU A 410 -5.58 8.85 11.26
C LEU A 410 -5.27 8.70 12.76
N PRO A 411 -4.02 8.45 13.17
CA PRO A 411 -3.64 8.58 14.57
C PRO A 411 -4.07 9.94 15.17
N THR A 412 -4.39 10.93 14.32
CA THR A 412 -4.97 12.22 14.71
C THR A 412 -6.45 12.19 15.11
N ASP A 413 -7.24 11.19 14.71
CA ASP A 413 -8.65 11.01 15.12
C ASP A 413 -8.79 10.26 16.45
N ALA A 414 -7.82 9.42 16.79
CA ALA A 414 -7.70 8.86 18.13
C ALA A 414 -7.11 9.92 19.07
N VAL A 415 -7.95 10.50 19.93
CA VAL A 415 -7.51 11.39 21.01
C VAL A 415 -6.41 10.71 21.82
N GLY A 416 -5.14 11.10 21.59
CA GLY A 416 -3.98 10.63 22.36
C GLY A 416 -3.06 9.60 21.71
N ALA A 417 -3.17 9.27 20.42
CA ALA A 417 -2.17 8.40 19.79
C ALA A 417 -0.77 9.06 19.80
N PRO A 418 0.28 8.37 20.26
CA PRO A 418 1.64 8.89 20.29
C PRO A 418 2.15 9.10 18.86
N VAL A 419 2.86 10.19 18.63
CA VAL A 419 3.53 10.41 17.34
C VAL A 419 4.70 9.46 17.22
N SER A 420 4.85 8.85 16.05
CA SER A 420 6.00 8.01 15.75
C SER A 420 7.28 8.80 16.02
N GLU A 421 8.10 8.28 16.94
CA GLU A 421 9.38 8.89 17.30
C GLU A 421 10.27 9.10 16.06
N GLY A 422 10.17 8.20 15.07
CA GLY A 422 10.84 8.31 13.78
C GLY A 422 10.45 9.58 13.01
N VAL A 423 9.15 9.87 12.92
CA VAL A 423 8.64 11.07 12.22
C VAL A 423 9.14 12.35 12.91
N LEU A 424 9.13 12.41 14.24
CA LEU A 424 9.66 13.57 15.00
C LEU A 424 11.15 13.78 14.71
N ARG A 425 11.95 12.71 14.76
CA ARG A 425 13.38 12.77 14.43
C ARG A 425 13.62 13.17 12.98
N ALA A 426 12.79 12.71 12.05
CA ALA A 426 12.85 13.07 10.64
C ALA A 426 12.62 14.59 10.45
N VAL A 427 11.63 15.17 11.13
CA VAL A 427 11.38 16.63 11.10
C VAL A 427 12.54 17.42 11.69
N GLN A 428 13.08 16.99 12.83
CA GLN A 428 14.26 17.64 13.44
C GLN A 428 15.48 17.60 12.52
N ALA A 429 15.64 16.52 11.76
CA ALA A 429 16.73 16.37 10.80
C ALA A 429 16.66 17.36 9.63
N LEU A 430 15.50 17.99 9.36
CA LEU A 430 15.32 18.96 8.26
C LEU A 430 15.96 20.33 8.52
N ALA A 431 16.46 20.60 9.73
CA ALA A 431 17.03 21.89 10.11
C ALA A 431 18.06 22.46 9.09
N PRO A 432 18.97 21.66 8.48
CA PRO A 432 19.89 22.16 7.46
C PRO A 432 19.19 22.73 6.22
N ALA A 433 18.08 22.14 5.77
CA ALA A 433 17.37 22.57 4.54
C ALA A 433 16.92 24.03 4.60
N ARG A 434 16.58 24.53 5.79
CA ARG A 434 16.18 25.94 6.03
C ARG A 434 17.26 26.96 5.62
N GLY A 435 18.53 26.53 5.54
CA GLY A 435 19.66 27.36 5.12
C GLY A 435 19.89 27.38 3.60
N HIS A 436 19.23 26.51 2.84
CA HIS A 436 19.51 26.24 1.44
C HIS A 436 18.24 26.41 0.56
N PRO A 437 17.78 27.64 0.29
CA PRO A 437 16.57 27.86 -0.52
C PRO A 437 16.64 27.26 -1.93
N THR A 438 17.85 27.08 -2.46
CA THR A 438 18.07 26.42 -3.77
C THR A 438 17.78 24.92 -3.75
N TRP A 439 17.53 24.30 -2.60
CA TRP A 439 17.15 22.89 -2.51
C TRP A 439 15.66 22.65 -2.79
N GLU A 440 14.83 23.71 -2.84
CA GLU A 440 13.44 23.62 -3.29
C GLU A 440 13.41 23.26 -4.79
N ARG A 441 13.08 22.00 -5.08
CA ARG A 441 12.92 21.56 -6.47
C ARG A 441 11.78 22.33 -7.15
N ARG A 442 11.89 22.50 -8.47
CA ARG A 442 10.96 23.24 -9.34
C ARG A 442 11.02 24.78 -9.24
N GLN A 443 11.88 25.36 -8.41
CA GLN A 443 12.19 26.79 -8.48
C GLN A 443 13.28 27.08 -9.54
N ARG A 444 13.28 28.28 -10.12
CA ARG A 444 14.40 28.75 -10.96
C ARG A 444 15.68 28.80 -10.13
N GLY A 445 16.71 28.07 -10.56
CA GLY A 445 17.99 27.99 -9.86
C GLY A 445 18.09 26.87 -8.83
N ALA A 446 17.13 25.94 -8.80
CA ALA A 446 17.20 24.73 -7.98
C ALA A 446 18.48 23.94 -8.24
N ARG A 447 19.07 23.39 -7.18
CA ARG A 447 20.28 22.57 -7.21
C ARG A 447 20.02 21.27 -6.44
N ASP A 448 20.40 20.16 -7.05
CA ASP A 448 20.47 18.86 -6.40
C ASP A 448 21.95 18.55 -6.19
N ASP A 449 22.47 18.95 -5.04
CA ASP A 449 23.86 18.71 -4.65
C ASP A 449 23.96 17.47 -3.74
N ASP A 450 25.19 17.00 -3.51
CA ASP A 450 25.44 15.81 -2.70
C ASP A 450 24.92 16.01 -1.26
N GLU A 451 25.01 17.24 -0.72
CA GLU A 451 24.51 17.59 0.63
C GLU A 451 22.98 17.43 0.74
N ARG A 452 22.23 17.86 -0.28
CA ARG A 452 20.79 17.64 -0.35
C ARG A 452 20.47 16.16 -0.41
N THR A 453 21.19 15.40 -1.25
CA THR A 453 20.98 13.96 -1.42
C THR A 453 21.24 13.21 -0.11
N GLU A 454 22.32 13.52 0.60
CA GLU A 454 22.63 12.97 1.92
C GLU A 454 21.55 13.31 2.97
N LEU A 455 21.00 14.53 2.93
CA LEU A 455 19.91 14.92 3.81
C LEU A 455 18.64 14.12 3.51
N VAL A 456 18.27 13.96 2.23
CA VAL A 456 17.12 13.15 1.81
C VAL A 456 17.28 11.71 2.30
N GLU A 457 18.44 11.07 2.09
CA GLU A 457 18.69 9.70 2.56
C GLU A 457 18.70 9.59 4.10
N ARG A 458 19.15 10.63 4.81
CA ARG A 458 19.09 10.66 6.27
C ARG A 458 17.66 10.75 6.77
N VAL A 459 16.86 11.66 6.22
CA VAL A 459 15.44 11.85 6.58
C VAL A 459 14.65 10.59 6.20
N ALA A 460 14.88 10.01 5.02
CA ALA A 460 14.20 8.79 4.57
C ALA A 460 14.45 7.59 5.50
N ARG A 461 15.63 7.48 6.11
CA ARG A 461 15.94 6.42 7.09
C ARG A 461 15.28 6.63 8.45
N LEU A 462 14.89 7.86 8.78
CA LEU A 462 14.23 8.20 10.04
C LEU A 462 12.70 8.09 9.95
N LEU A 463 12.14 8.30 8.75
CA LEU A 463 10.74 7.99 8.50
C LEU A 463 10.54 6.49 8.77
N PRO A 464 9.54 6.13 9.61
CA PRO A 464 9.43 4.79 10.14
C PRO A 464 9.43 3.76 9.00
N PRO A 465 10.30 2.74 9.05
CA PRO A 465 10.17 1.57 8.18
C PRO A 465 8.93 0.74 8.54
N ASP A 466 8.42 0.97 9.76
CA ASP A 466 7.38 0.22 10.42
C ASP A 466 6.11 1.05 10.55
N LEU A 467 5.16 0.69 9.68
CA LEU A 467 3.82 0.34 10.16
C LEU A 467 3.98 -0.82 11.15
N GLU A 468 4.37 -0.54 12.40
CA GLU A 468 4.53 -1.61 13.38
C GLU A 468 3.22 -2.40 13.45
N GLU A 469 3.40 -3.70 13.25
CA GLU A 469 2.49 -4.74 13.68
C GLU A 469 2.08 -4.43 15.12
N ASP A 470 0.77 -4.38 15.37
CA ASP A 470 0.29 -4.83 16.67
C ASP A 470 0.77 -6.28 16.81
N GLU A 471 1.97 -6.47 17.37
CA GLU A 471 2.28 -7.65 18.17
C GLU A 471 1.33 -7.61 19.39
N ALA A 472 0.06 -7.94 19.15
CA ALA A 472 -0.90 -8.23 20.19
C ALA A 472 -0.93 -9.75 20.39
N SER A 473 -0.31 -10.11 21.52
CA SER A 473 -0.35 -11.38 22.29
C SER A 473 -1.35 -12.47 21.92
#